data_AF-A0A1V6NKP7-F1
#
_entry.id   AF-A0A1V6NKP7-F1
#
_cell.length_a   1.000
_cell.length_b   1.000
_cell.length_c   1.000
_cell.angle_alpha   90.00
_cell.angle_beta   90.00
_cell.angle_gamma   90.00
#
_symmetry.space_group_name_H-M   'P 1'
#
loop_
_entity.id
_entity.type
_entity.pdbx_description
1 polymer ?
#
loop_
_entity_poly.entity_id
_entity_poly.type
_entity_poly.pdbx_seq_one_letter_code
_entity_poly.pdbx_strand_id
1 'polypeptide(L)'
;MDGVSDAASLGTLVQLAAQIINYVRTVIDAPVQKRKLLAALIQARGLLSTLVELTNEVEDEDWSYTIQSLSNGPLSMFRELLENIARKLGVTPLRSSIATALRQLRWPFDQTSLEEMILSLEKLKSHLLLAMANDHIRLSKAIRNELHQVQGQLAEATIRAQRQNIVSLSKEQELIVNSLSLGNLSDELDGSKVMQMRASAEWFLQHKSFKQWCSANSIPSTLVLTGRPGSGKSSICQVTQFFLKAWRGSQIDVCVAYVTFGFARRSRGGKLGQSLVLSNIVQQILLERPYLMEHVAALGVTGGPLSSTNSIDLLSRARRDLKQFYLILDGLDECEGTGRDVVKALLSIEPPLSIMVAGRPSRTLSETLKDCALVCIDDAVALRHHLETIQQMLEDDPRIAGYLDHEPENIAKVAKVIVEQSDGLYVLLRAFSCDLARLILMPKHPSL
;
A
#
# COMPACT_ATOMS: atom_id res chain seq x y z
N MET A 1 -26.37 -13.96 -23.40
CA MET A 1 -27.68 -14.27 -24.00
C MET A 1 -27.90 -15.78 -24.21
N ASP A 2 -26.93 -16.65 -23.91
CA ASP A 2 -27.00 -18.08 -24.25
C ASP A 2 -27.71 -18.94 -23.19
N GLY A 3 -27.78 -18.51 -21.92
CA GLY A 3 -28.40 -19.27 -20.82
C GLY A 3 -29.90 -19.57 -20.98
N VAL A 4 -30.65 -18.69 -21.66
CA VAL A 4 -32.10 -18.88 -21.91
C VAL A 4 -32.35 -20.00 -22.93
N SER A 5 -31.47 -20.15 -23.93
CA SER A 5 -31.53 -21.23 -24.91
C SER A 5 -31.24 -22.60 -24.25
N ASP A 6 -30.29 -22.63 -23.32
CA ASP A 6 -29.90 -23.83 -22.59
C ASP A 6 -30.98 -24.28 -21.58
N ALA A 7 -31.61 -23.34 -20.87
CA ALA A 7 -32.73 -23.62 -19.97
C ALA A 7 -33.94 -24.21 -20.73
N ALA A 8 -34.26 -23.65 -21.91
CA ALA A 8 -35.32 -24.17 -22.77
C ALA A 8 -34.99 -25.58 -23.28
N SER A 9 -33.74 -25.81 -23.72
CA SER A 9 -33.25 -27.13 -24.15
C SER A 9 -33.36 -28.18 -23.04
N LEU A 10 -32.96 -27.85 -21.81
CA LEU A 10 -33.11 -28.71 -20.63
C LEU A 10 -34.58 -29.01 -20.32
N GLY A 11 -35.45 -28.00 -20.39
CA GLY A 11 -36.90 -28.17 -20.21
C GLY A 11 -37.50 -29.19 -21.18
N THR A 12 -37.08 -29.17 -22.45
CA THR A 12 -37.53 -30.19 -23.44
C THR A 12 -37.10 -31.60 -23.09
N LEU A 13 -35.91 -31.79 -22.51
CA LEU A 13 -35.41 -33.11 -22.09
C LEU A 13 -36.19 -33.66 -20.90
N VAL A 14 -36.52 -32.82 -19.92
CA VAL A 14 -37.37 -33.18 -18.78
C VAL A 14 -38.74 -33.68 -19.28
N GLN A 15 -39.31 -33.00 -20.26
CA GLN A 15 -40.61 -33.36 -20.83
C GLN A 15 -40.54 -34.67 -21.63
N LEU A 16 -39.48 -34.89 -22.43
CA LEU A 16 -39.25 -36.13 -23.15
C LEU A 16 -39.12 -37.32 -22.18
N ALA A 17 -38.31 -37.18 -21.12
CA ALA A 17 -38.17 -38.21 -20.10
C ALA A 17 -39.52 -38.53 -19.42
N ALA A 18 -40.35 -37.51 -19.15
CA ALA A 18 -41.69 -37.71 -18.59
C ALA A 18 -42.61 -38.54 -19.50
N GLN A 19 -42.59 -38.27 -20.81
CA GLN A 19 -43.36 -39.03 -21.80
C GLN A 19 -42.92 -40.50 -21.85
N ILE A 20 -41.60 -40.75 -21.89
CA ILE A 20 -41.03 -42.11 -21.86
C ILE A 20 -41.47 -42.85 -20.59
N ILE A 21 -41.35 -42.22 -19.41
CA ILE A 21 -41.76 -42.82 -18.13
C ILE A 21 -43.24 -43.21 -18.15
N ASN A 22 -44.12 -42.32 -18.64
CA ASN A 22 -45.55 -42.60 -18.72
C ASN A 22 -45.85 -43.77 -19.66
N TYR A 23 -45.17 -43.85 -20.81
CA TYR A 23 -45.34 -44.97 -21.73
C TYR A 23 -44.89 -46.30 -21.09
N VAL A 24 -43.68 -46.34 -20.54
CA VAL A 24 -43.13 -47.56 -19.91
C VAL A 24 -44.03 -48.07 -18.78
N ARG A 25 -44.70 -47.18 -18.03
CA ARG A 25 -45.69 -47.56 -16.99
C ARG A 25 -46.86 -48.37 -17.54
N THR A 26 -47.27 -48.16 -18.79
CA THR A 26 -48.42 -48.86 -19.41
C THR A 26 -48.08 -50.26 -19.93
N VAL A 27 -46.80 -50.60 -20.10
CA VAL A 27 -46.34 -51.91 -20.59
C VAL A 27 -46.62 -53.02 -19.56
N ILE A 28 -47.22 -54.13 -19.99
CA ILE A 28 -47.66 -55.22 -19.09
C ILE A 28 -46.55 -56.30 -18.91
N ASP A 29 -45.74 -56.53 -19.94
CA ASP A 29 -44.67 -57.54 -19.96
C ASP A 29 -43.37 -57.10 -19.23
N ALA A 30 -42.50 -58.08 -18.92
CA ALA A 30 -41.15 -57.90 -18.38
C ALA A 30 -41.08 -57.01 -17.09
N PRO A 31 -41.78 -57.40 -16.00
CA PRO A 31 -41.98 -56.54 -14.83
C PRO A 31 -40.68 -56.15 -14.09
N VAL A 32 -39.66 -57.00 -14.14
CA VAL A 32 -38.36 -56.72 -13.48
C VAL A 32 -37.56 -55.70 -14.29
N GLN A 33 -37.45 -55.91 -15.60
CA GLN A 33 -36.76 -55.03 -16.55
C GLN A 33 -37.41 -53.65 -16.58
N LYS A 34 -38.75 -53.62 -16.62
CA LYS A 34 -39.56 -52.40 -16.51
C LYS A 34 -39.24 -51.59 -15.26
N ARG A 35 -39.18 -52.23 -14.09
CA ARG A 35 -38.86 -51.54 -12.82
C ARG A 35 -37.46 -50.91 -12.86
N LYS A 36 -36.46 -51.64 -13.36
CA LYS A 36 -35.08 -51.14 -13.45
C LYS A 36 -34.98 -49.92 -14.38
N LEU A 37 -35.59 -49.99 -15.56
CA LEU A 37 -35.60 -48.87 -16.50
C LEU A 37 -36.36 -47.66 -15.95
N LEU A 38 -37.52 -47.87 -15.31
CA LEU A 38 -38.28 -46.79 -14.66
C LEU A 38 -37.49 -46.10 -13.56
N ALA A 39 -36.76 -46.85 -12.73
CA ALA A 39 -35.94 -46.26 -11.67
C ALA A 39 -34.84 -45.35 -12.26
N ALA A 40 -34.11 -45.83 -13.28
CA ALA A 40 -33.07 -45.05 -13.95
C ALA A 40 -33.64 -43.78 -14.61
N LEU A 41 -34.78 -43.89 -15.31
CA LEU A 41 -35.43 -42.75 -15.97
C LEU A 41 -36.00 -41.71 -14.99
N ILE A 42 -36.58 -42.15 -13.87
CA ILE A 42 -37.12 -41.22 -12.86
C ILE A 42 -35.98 -40.43 -12.21
N GLN A 43 -34.88 -41.09 -11.87
CA GLN A 43 -33.71 -40.43 -11.28
C GLN A 43 -33.06 -39.46 -12.27
N ALA A 44 -32.89 -39.89 -13.52
CA ALA A 44 -32.42 -39.05 -14.61
C ALA A 44 -33.26 -37.79 -14.80
N ARG A 45 -34.59 -37.94 -14.86
CA ARG A 45 -35.53 -36.81 -14.98
C ARG A 45 -35.44 -35.87 -13.78
N GLY A 46 -35.40 -36.41 -12.56
CA GLY A 46 -35.29 -35.59 -11.35
C GLY A 46 -34.05 -34.71 -11.37
N LEU A 47 -32.92 -35.26 -11.80
CA LEU A 47 -31.66 -34.53 -11.91
C LEU A 47 -31.70 -33.41 -12.98
N LEU A 48 -32.31 -33.70 -14.14
CA LEU A 48 -32.55 -32.69 -15.17
C LEU A 48 -33.48 -31.57 -14.68
N SER A 49 -34.50 -31.89 -13.87
CA SER A 49 -35.37 -30.90 -13.24
C SER A 49 -34.62 -29.99 -12.27
N THR A 50 -33.75 -30.56 -11.42
CA THR A 50 -32.89 -29.76 -10.53
C THR A 50 -32.00 -28.80 -11.31
N LEU A 51 -31.44 -29.22 -12.45
CA LEU A 51 -30.67 -28.32 -13.30
C LEU A 51 -31.52 -27.18 -13.87
N VAL A 52 -32.75 -27.45 -14.33
CA VAL A 52 -33.65 -26.40 -14.84
C VAL A 52 -33.93 -25.36 -13.75
N GLU A 53 -34.22 -25.79 -12.53
CA GLU A 53 -34.47 -24.91 -11.38
C GLU A 53 -33.25 -24.02 -11.11
N LEU A 54 -32.06 -24.63 -11.01
CA LEU A 54 -30.81 -23.89 -10.78
C LEU A 54 -30.47 -22.93 -11.93
N THR A 55 -30.82 -23.25 -13.18
CA THR A 55 -30.59 -22.36 -14.33
C THR A 55 -31.51 -21.14 -14.31
N ASN A 56 -32.70 -21.27 -13.74
CA ASN A 56 -33.67 -20.17 -13.66
C ASN A 56 -33.43 -19.25 -12.46
N GLU A 57 -32.78 -19.73 -11.40
CA GLU A 57 -32.55 -18.97 -10.16
C GLU A 57 -31.23 -18.19 -10.14
N VAL A 58 -30.26 -18.53 -10.99
CA VAL A 58 -28.88 -18.03 -10.91
C VAL A 58 -28.54 -17.15 -12.12
N GLU A 59 -28.51 -15.83 -11.93
CA GLU A 59 -27.97 -14.84 -12.90
C GLU A 59 -26.45 -14.64 -12.72
N ASP A 60 -25.68 -15.72 -12.56
CA ASP A 60 -24.22 -15.66 -12.34
C ASP A 60 -23.46 -16.06 -13.63
N GLU A 61 -22.43 -15.29 -13.99
CA GLU A 61 -21.55 -15.56 -15.13
C GLU A 61 -20.81 -16.89 -14.96
N ASP A 62 -20.48 -17.27 -13.72
CA ASP A 62 -19.74 -18.51 -13.44
C ASP A 62 -20.58 -19.77 -13.61
N TRP A 63 -21.89 -19.67 -13.34
CA TRP A 63 -22.85 -20.75 -13.56
C TRP A 63 -23.03 -21.06 -15.05
N SER A 64 -22.91 -20.02 -15.89
CA SER A 64 -22.98 -20.15 -17.35
C SER A 64 -21.88 -21.06 -17.91
N TYR A 65 -20.69 -21.09 -17.31
CA TYR A 65 -19.59 -21.98 -17.76
C TYR A 65 -19.87 -23.47 -17.45
N THR A 66 -20.37 -23.77 -16.26
CA THR A 66 -20.73 -25.14 -15.85
C THR A 66 -21.86 -25.68 -16.74
N ILE A 67 -22.86 -24.85 -17.03
CA ILE A 67 -23.95 -25.19 -17.95
C ILE A 67 -23.43 -25.39 -19.38
N GLN A 68 -22.56 -24.52 -19.90
CA GLN A 68 -21.96 -24.70 -21.22
C GLN A 68 -21.13 -25.99 -21.33
N SER A 69 -20.36 -26.34 -20.30
CA SER A 69 -19.61 -27.61 -20.26
C SER A 69 -20.52 -28.83 -20.24
N LEU A 70 -21.69 -28.73 -19.61
CA LEU A 70 -22.69 -29.80 -19.60
C LEU A 70 -23.44 -29.90 -20.93
N SER A 71 -23.79 -28.76 -21.53
CA SER A 71 -24.49 -28.62 -22.82
C SER A 71 -23.67 -29.19 -23.98
N ASN A 72 -22.35 -28.95 -23.99
CA ASN A 72 -21.44 -29.42 -25.04
C ASN A 72 -20.95 -30.87 -24.88
N GLY A 73 -21.48 -31.63 -23.91
CA GLY A 73 -21.07 -33.03 -23.68
C GLY A 73 -22.17 -33.89 -23.07
N PRO A 74 -22.25 -34.05 -21.74
CA PRO A 74 -23.17 -34.97 -21.08
C PRO A 74 -24.65 -34.78 -21.42
N LEU A 75 -25.13 -33.55 -21.61
CA LEU A 75 -26.54 -33.28 -21.93
C LEU A 75 -26.89 -33.68 -23.37
N SER A 76 -25.95 -33.53 -24.32
CA SER A 76 -26.13 -34.01 -25.68
C SER A 76 -26.25 -35.54 -25.73
N MET A 77 -25.40 -36.25 -24.98
CA MET A 77 -25.51 -37.70 -24.83
C MET A 77 -26.80 -38.14 -24.12
N PHE A 78 -27.27 -37.34 -23.14
CA PHE A 78 -28.56 -37.57 -22.47
C PHE A 78 -29.73 -37.47 -23.45
N ARG A 79 -29.70 -36.45 -24.31
CA ARG A 79 -30.67 -36.23 -25.38
C ARG A 79 -30.74 -37.41 -26.33
N GLU A 80 -29.60 -37.80 -26.90
CA GLU A 80 -29.50 -38.91 -27.85
C GLU A 80 -30.01 -40.23 -27.25
N LEU A 81 -29.66 -40.49 -25.99
CA LEU A 81 -30.07 -41.71 -25.29
C LEU A 81 -31.59 -41.73 -25.04
N LEU A 82 -32.17 -40.61 -24.56
CA LEU A 82 -33.62 -40.51 -24.37
C LEU A 82 -34.38 -40.60 -25.69
N GLU A 83 -33.89 -39.98 -26.76
CA GLU A 83 -34.48 -40.08 -28.09
C GLU A 83 -34.38 -41.50 -28.65
N ASN A 84 -33.29 -42.23 -28.39
CA ASN A 84 -33.16 -43.63 -28.77
C ASN A 84 -34.17 -44.52 -28.01
N ILE A 85 -34.30 -44.33 -26.70
CA ILE A 85 -35.30 -45.03 -25.87
C ILE A 85 -36.71 -44.71 -26.38
N ALA A 86 -37.02 -43.44 -26.67
CA ALA A 86 -38.31 -43.02 -27.22
C ALA A 86 -38.60 -43.69 -28.56
N ARG A 87 -37.61 -43.75 -29.46
CA ARG A 87 -37.73 -44.40 -30.77
C ARG A 87 -38.02 -45.90 -30.66
N LYS A 88 -37.31 -46.60 -29.77
CA LYS A 88 -37.55 -48.03 -29.50
C LYS A 88 -38.95 -48.30 -28.92
N LEU A 89 -39.51 -47.35 -28.18
CA LEU A 89 -40.86 -47.42 -27.60
C LEU A 89 -41.96 -46.91 -28.55
N GLY A 90 -41.63 -46.39 -29.74
CA GLY A 90 -42.60 -45.77 -30.64
C GLY A 90 -43.21 -44.46 -30.09
N VAL A 91 -42.54 -43.81 -29.13
CA VAL A 91 -42.96 -42.54 -28.55
C VAL A 91 -42.53 -41.41 -29.49
N THR A 92 -43.44 -40.93 -30.35
CA THR A 92 -43.20 -39.72 -31.16
C THR A 92 -43.44 -38.45 -30.34
N PRO A 93 -42.59 -37.41 -30.44
CA PRO A 93 -42.62 -36.27 -29.52
C PRO A 93 -43.84 -35.33 -29.62
N LEU A 94 -44.83 -35.55 -30.49
CA LEU A 94 -45.82 -34.50 -30.80
C LEU A 94 -47.27 -34.93 -31.11
N ARG A 95 -47.72 -36.13 -30.73
CA ARG A 95 -49.16 -36.49 -30.87
C ARG A 95 -49.71 -37.25 -29.68
N SER A 96 -50.57 -36.59 -28.92
CA SER A 96 -51.55 -37.22 -28.04
C SER A 96 -52.59 -37.94 -28.91
N SER A 97 -52.45 -39.25 -29.10
CA SER A 97 -53.56 -40.06 -29.59
C SER A 97 -53.65 -41.34 -28.78
N ILE A 98 -54.67 -41.39 -27.95
CA ILE A 98 -55.06 -42.50 -27.06
C ILE A 98 -55.68 -43.66 -27.88
N ALA A 99 -55.85 -43.52 -29.20
CA ALA A 99 -56.59 -44.49 -30.02
C ALA A 99 -55.80 -45.72 -30.48
N THR A 100 -54.50 -45.85 -30.19
CA THR A 100 -53.67 -46.98 -30.69
C THR A 100 -53.22 -47.97 -29.60
N ALA A 101 -53.79 -47.89 -28.40
CA ALA A 101 -53.23 -48.49 -27.19
C ALA A 101 -53.45 -50.00 -26.98
N LEU A 102 -54.13 -50.72 -27.87
CA LEU A 102 -54.54 -52.12 -27.60
C LEU A 102 -53.84 -53.21 -28.42
N ARG A 103 -52.84 -52.88 -29.25
CA ARG A 103 -52.13 -53.92 -30.06
C ARG A 103 -50.59 -53.90 -30.05
N GLN A 104 -49.94 -53.10 -29.21
CA GLN A 104 -48.46 -53.06 -29.16
C GLN A 104 -47.87 -53.04 -27.73
N LEU A 105 -48.39 -53.87 -26.83
CA LEU A 105 -47.88 -53.98 -25.46
C LEU A 105 -46.82 -55.08 -25.26
N ARG A 106 -46.07 -55.42 -26.32
CA ARG A 106 -44.91 -56.32 -26.19
C ARG A 106 -43.66 -55.52 -25.85
N TRP A 107 -42.88 -56.04 -24.91
CA TRP A 107 -41.60 -55.46 -24.50
C TRP A 107 -40.64 -55.32 -25.71
N PRO A 108 -40.23 -54.11 -26.11
CA PRO A 108 -39.53 -53.89 -27.38
C PRO A 108 -37.99 -53.99 -27.29
N PHE A 109 -37.45 -54.33 -26.12
CA PHE A 109 -36.02 -54.35 -25.87
C PHE A 109 -35.48 -55.78 -25.76
N ASP A 110 -34.38 -56.04 -26.44
CA ASP A 110 -33.50 -57.16 -26.10
C ASP A 110 -32.77 -56.89 -24.79
N GLN A 111 -32.39 -57.95 -24.07
CA GLN A 111 -31.84 -57.84 -22.72
C GLN A 111 -30.49 -57.11 -22.70
N THR A 112 -29.62 -57.39 -23.67
CA THR A 112 -28.30 -56.78 -23.82
C THR A 112 -28.39 -55.28 -24.04
N SER A 113 -29.21 -54.83 -24.99
CA SER A 113 -29.36 -53.41 -25.29
C SER A 113 -30.02 -52.65 -24.13
N LEU A 114 -30.96 -53.28 -23.40
CA LEU A 114 -31.56 -52.68 -22.22
C LEU A 114 -30.51 -52.41 -21.13
N GLU A 115 -29.66 -53.40 -20.84
CA GLU A 115 -28.61 -53.27 -19.82
C GLU A 115 -27.61 -52.18 -20.21
N GLU A 116 -27.22 -52.09 -21.48
CA GLU A 116 -26.37 -51.00 -22.00
C GLU A 116 -27.00 -49.60 -21.84
N MET A 117 -28.30 -49.47 -22.13
CA MET A 117 -29.02 -48.20 -21.97
C MET A 117 -29.14 -47.78 -20.49
N ILE A 118 -29.40 -48.73 -19.59
CA ILE A 118 -29.46 -48.45 -18.15
C ILE A 118 -28.08 -48.06 -17.62
N LEU A 119 -27.03 -48.78 -18.02
CA LEU A 119 -25.65 -48.44 -17.65
C LEU A 119 -25.26 -47.05 -18.15
N SER A 120 -25.68 -46.69 -19.37
CA SER A 120 -25.45 -45.37 -19.94
C SER A 120 -26.18 -44.26 -19.17
N LEU A 121 -27.44 -44.48 -18.76
CA LEU A 121 -28.21 -43.55 -17.91
C LEU A 121 -27.53 -43.33 -16.55
N GLU A 122 -27.11 -44.39 -15.88
CA GLU A 122 -26.42 -44.27 -14.58
C GLU A 122 -25.06 -43.57 -14.72
N LYS A 123 -24.30 -43.87 -15.78
CA LYS A 123 -23.02 -43.19 -16.05
C LYS A 123 -23.22 -41.70 -16.26
N LEU A 124 -24.20 -41.29 -17.07
CA LEU A 124 -24.48 -39.87 -17.34
C LEU A 124 -24.95 -39.13 -16.09
N LYS A 125 -25.78 -39.78 -15.25
CA LYS A 125 -26.19 -39.26 -13.94
C LYS A 125 -24.98 -39.01 -13.03
N SER A 126 -24.05 -39.96 -12.93
CA SER A 126 -22.84 -39.78 -12.10
C SER A 126 -21.98 -38.60 -12.57
N HIS A 127 -21.83 -38.40 -13.88
CA HIS A 127 -21.08 -37.25 -14.42
C HIS A 127 -21.73 -35.92 -14.04
N LEU A 128 -23.05 -35.85 -14.12
CA LEU A 128 -23.79 -34.63 -13.86
C LEU A 128 -23.78 -34.27 -12.36
N LEU A 129 -23.91 -35.27 -11.48
CA LEU A 129 -23.72 -35.09 -10.03
C LEU A 129 -22.30 -34.62 -9.69
N LEU A 130 -21.27 -35.15 -10.35
CA LEU A 130 -19.89 -34.74 -10.12
C LEU A 130 -19.64 -33.29 -10.56
N ALA A 131 -20.21 -32.88 -11.70
CA ALA A 131 -20.11 -31.50 -12.18
C ALA A 131 -20.76 -30.51 -11.21
N MET A 132 -21.97 -30.82 -10.72
CA MET A 132 -22.66 -30.00 -9.71
C MET A 132 -21.87 -29.93 -8.39
N ALA A 133 -21.32 -31.07 -7.93
CA ALA A 133 -20.50 -31.10 -6.71
C ALA A 133 -19.21 -30.28 -6.86
N ASN A 134 -18.59 -30.31 -8.04
CA ASN A 134 -17.40 -29.49 -8.33
C ASN A 134 -17.72 -27.99 -8.25
N ASP A 135 -18.85 -27.58 -8.83
CA ASP A 135 -19.29 -26.19 -8.82
C ASP A 135 -19.58 -25.68 -7.41
N HIS A 136 -20.27 -26.48 -6.58
CA HIS A 136 -20.46 -26.17 -5.16
C HIS A 136 -19.14 -25.97 -4.41
N ILE A 137 -18.12 -26.80 -4.67
CA ILE A 137 -16.80 -26.64 -4.06
C ILE A 137 -16.13 -25.34 -4.54
N ARG A 138 -16.28 -24.98 -5.82
CA ARG A 138 -15.74 -23.75 -6.40
C ARG A 138 -16.36 -22.51 -5.75
N LEU A 139 -17.68 -22.43 -5.69
CA LEU A 139 -18.42 -21.32 -5.06
C LEU A 139 -18.10 -21.22 -3.57
N SER A 140 -18.05 -22.34 -2.84
CA SER A 140 -17.69 -22.36 -1.43
C SER A 140 -16.28 -21.79 -1.18
N LYS A 141 -15.32 -22.09 -2.07
CA LYS A 141 -13.97 -21.51 -2.00
C LYS A 141 -13.97 -20.01 -2.30
N ALA A 142 -14.73 -19.56 -3.29
CA ALA A 142 -14.85 -18.14 -3.64
C ALA A 142 -15.42 -17.33 -2.45
N ILE A 143 -16.55 -17.78 -1.90
CA ILE A 143 -17.19 -17.17 -0.72
C ILE A 143 -16.20 -17.09 0.45
N ARG A 144 -15.46 -18.18 0.71
CA ARG A 144 -14.46 -18.20 1.79
C ARG A 144 -13.34 -17.18 1.54
N ASN A 145 -12.86 -17.06 0.30
CA ASN A 145 -11.81 -16.10 -0.04
C ASN A 145 -12.29 -14.65 0.11
N GLU A 146 -13.50 -14.34 -0.36
CA GLU A 146 -14.13 -13.03 -0.17
C GLU A 146 -14.34 -12.71 1.32
N LEU A 147 -14.83 -13.68 2.10
CA LEU A 147 -14.95 -13.55 3.55
C LEU A 147 -13.62 -13.23 4.22
N HIS A 148 -12.54 -13.92 3.84
CA HIS A 148 -11.20 -13.62 4.36
C HIS A 148 -10.74 -12.21 3.99
N GLN A 149 -11.03 -11.75 2.78
CA GLN A 149 -10.69 -10.40 2.35
C GLN A 149 -11.46 -9.35 3.16
N VAL A 150 -12.77 -9.52 3.35
CA VAL A 150 -13.61 -8.62 4.14
C VAL A 150 -13.18 -8.60 5.61
N GLN A 151 -12.86 -9.75 6.20
CA GLN A 151 -12.34 -9.85 7.57
C GLN A 151 -11.02 -9.10 7.74
N GLY A 152 -10.10 -9.23 6.77
CA GLY A 152 -8.84 -8.49 6.77
C GLY A 152 -9.05 -6.98 6.75
N GLN A 153 -9.92 -6.49 5.87
CA GLN A 153 -10.25 -5.06 5.75
C GLN A 153 -10.89 -4.51 7.03
N LEU A 154 -11.78 -5.28 7.68
CA LEU A 154 -12.45 -4.86 8.92
C LEU A 154 -11.46 -4.74 10.09
N ALA A 155 -10.53 -5.68 10.22
CA ALA A 155 -9.49 -5.64 11.25
C ALA A 155 -8.61 -4.40 11.10
N GLU A 156 -8.17 -4.09 9.89
CA GLU A 156 -7.35 -2.91 9.59
C GLU A 156 -8.10 -1.60 9.88
N ALA A 157 -9.38 -1.52 9.49
CA ALA A 157 -10.23 -0.35 9.78
C ALA A 157 -10.44 -0.14 11.29
N THR A 158 -10.62 -1.21 12.05
CA THR A 158 -10.79 -1.14 13.51
C THR A 158 -9.52 -0.63 14.20
N ILE A 159 -8.36 -1.16 13.82
CA ILE A 159 -7.06 -0.70 14.34
C ILE A 159 -6.88 0.79 14.01
N ARG A 160 -7.20 1.21 12.79
CA ARG A 160 -7.10 2.61 12.38
C ARG A 160 -8.01 3.53 13.21
N ALA A 161 -9.24 3.11 13.49
CA ALA A 161 -10.16 3.86 14.33
C ALA A 161 -9.65 3.98 15.78
N GLN A 162 -9.07 2.91 16.33
CA GLN A 162 -8.44 2.95 17.65
C GLN A 162 -7.26 3.95 17.69
N ARG A 163 -6.40 3.93 16.67
CA ARG A 163 -5.28 4.89 16.55
C ARG A 163 -5.78 6.34 16.56
N GLN A 164 -6.91 6.62 15.90
CA GLN A 164 -7.51 7.96 15.85
C GLN A 164 -8.07 8.43 17.20
N ASN A 165 -8.50 7.52 18.07
CA ASN A 165 -9.04 7.86 19.39
C ASN A 165 -7.94 8.22 20.42
N ILE A 166 -6.70 7.78 20.21
CA ILE A 166 -5.58 8.08 21.11
C ILE A 166 -4.94 9.41 20.68
N VAL A 167 -5.46 10.50 21.24
CA VAL A 167 -5.07 11.87 20.86
C VAL A 167 -3.86 12.39 21.67
N SER A 168 -3.65 11.90 22.89
CA SER A 168 -2.59 12.41 23.78
C SER A 168 -2.03 11.34 24.72
N LEU A 169 -0.80 11.53 25.17
CA LEU A 169 -0.18 10.72 26.21
C LEU A 169 -0.80 11.05 27.59
N SER A 170 -0.82 10.08 28.51
CA SER A 170 -1.09 10.34 29.92
C SER A 170 0.11 11.04 30.58
N LYS A 171 -0.08 11.70 31.73
CA LYS A 171 1.02 12.34 32.48
C LYS A 171 2.17 11.38 32.78
N GLU A 172 1.86 10.13 33.12
CA GLU A 172 2.88 9.11 33.40
C GLU A 172 3.63 8.72 32.12
N GLN A 173 2.93 8.55 31.01
CA GLN A 173 3.53 8.26 29.72
C GLN A 173 4.39 9.42 29.23
N GLU A 174 3.96 10.67 29.42
CA GLU A 174 4.76 11.86 29.12
C GLU A 174 6.08 11.87 29.89
N LEU A 175 6.06 11.52 31.19
CA LEU A 175 7.29 11.43 31.99
C LEU A 175 8.24 10.36 31.44
N ILE A 176 7.73 9.18 31.10
CA ILE A 176 8.53 8.10 30.49
C ILE A 176 9.12 8.58 29.17
N VAL A 177 8.29 9.08 28.25
CA VAL A 177 8.70 9.55 26.92
C VAL A 177 9.73 10.67 27.02
N ASN A 178 9.51 11.67 27.88
CA ASN A 178 10.45 12.77 28.07
C ASN A 178 11.79 12.31 28.64
N SER A 179 11.81 11.25 29.45
CA SER A 179 13.05 10.70 30.01
C SER A 179 13.92 9.91 29.02
N LEU A 180 13.39 9.54 27.84
CA LEU A 180 14.11 8.75 26.84
C LEU A 180 15.27 9.51 26.17
N SER A 181 15.28 10.85 26.24
CA SER A 181 16.34 11.70 25.70
C SER A 181 16.83 12.69 26.76
N LEU A 182 18.13 12.99 26.74
CA LEU A 182 18.79 13.95 27.64
C LEU A 182 18.63 15.43 27.21
N GLY A 183 17.75 15.70 26.24
CA GLY A 183 17.47 17.03 25.70
C GLY A 183 16.88 16.98 24.30
N ASN A 184 16.41 18.12 23.81
CA ASN A 184 15.87 18.26 22.46
C ASN A 184 17.02 18.17 21.43
N LEU A 185 17.23 16.98 20.86
CA LEU A 185 18.05 16.81 19.64
C LEU A 185 17.29 17.23 18.36
N SER A 186 16.12 17.84 18.54
CA SER A 186 15.29 18.47 17.52
C SER A 186 15.04 19.93 17.94
N ASP A 187 15.89 20.85 17.48
CA ASP A 187 15.61 22.30 17.56
C ASP A 187 14.48 22.59 16.56
N GLU A 188 13.21 22.52 17.01
CA GLU A 188 12.07 22.88 16.17
C GLU A 188 12.06 24.41 16.01
N LEU A 189 12.33 24.88 14.79
CA LEU A 189 12.33 26.31 14.48
C LEU A 189 10.90 26.83 14.33
N ASP A 190 10.70 28.07 14.77
CA ASP A 190 9.48 28.83 14.48
C ASP A 190 9.23 28.88 12.96
N GLY A 191 7.97 28.66 12.56
CA GLY A 191 7.53 28.66 11.17
C GLY A 191 7.88 29.95 10.43
N SER A 192 7.93 31.10 11.13
CA SER A 192 8.37 32.37 10.53
C SER A 192 9.82 32.31 10.02
N LYS A 193 10.73 31.71 10.81
CA LYS A 193 12.15 31.53 10.47
C LYS A 193 12.32 30.49 9.37
N VAL A 194 11.54 29.41 9.41
CA VAL A 194 11.58 28.39 8.35
C VAL A 194 11.14 28.98 7.01
N MET A 195 10.10 29.83 7.00
CA MET A 195 9.65 30.50 5.78
C MET A 195 10.69 31.44 5.19
N GLN A 196 11.47 32.16 6.02
CA GLN A 196 12.61 32.95 5.53
C GLN A 196 13.70 32.07 4.89
N MET A 197 13.89 30.85 5.40
CA MET A 197 14.89 29.91 4.89
C MET A 197 14.41 29.16 3.64
N ARG A 198 13.10 29.19 3.35
CA ARG A 198 12.49 28.48 2.21
C ARG A 198 13.12 28.84 0.89
N ALA A 199 13.35 30.12 0.61
CA ALA A 199 13.91 30.58 -0.67
C ALA A 199 15.22 29.85 -1.01
N SER A 200 16.10 29.69 -0.02
CA SER A 200 17.38 29.00 -0.17
C SER A 200 17.28 27.46 -0.34
N ALA A 201 16.13 26.88 0.01
CA ALA A 201 15.90 25.43 -0.02
C ALA A 201 14.89 25.00 -1.12
N GLU A 202 14.23 25.94 -1.79
CA GLU A 202 13.18 25.68 -2.78
C GLU A 202 13.70 24.82 -3.95
N TRP A 203 14.91 25.08 -4.43
CA TRP A 203 15.56 24.27 -5.47
C TRP A 203 15.65 22.78 -5.09
N PHE A 204 15.90 22.48 -3.81
CA PHE A 204 16.01 21.11 -3.32
C PHE A 204 14.64 20.44 -3.24
N LEU A 205 13.61 21.16 -2.78
CA LEU A 205 12.23 20.66 -2.76
C LEU A 205 11.70 20.36 -4.17
N GLN A 206 12.23 21.04 -5.19
CA GLN A 206 11.88 20.80 -6.58
C GLN A 206 12.72 19.71 -7.26
N HIS A 207 13.84 19.31 -6.64
CA HIS A 207 14.79 18.35 -7.17
C HIS A 207 14.17 16.96 -7.38
N LYS A 208 14.52 16.29 -8.49
CA LYS A 208 13.93 14.99 -8.88
C LYS A 208 14.08 13.94 -7.78
N SER A 209 15.27 13.86 -7.17
CA SER A 209 15.59 12.85 -6.15
C SER A 209 14.77 13.07 -4.88
N PHE A 210 14.53 14.34 -4.51
CA PHE A 210 13.68 14.67 -3.37
C PHE A 210 12.22 14.32 -3.64
N LYS A 211 11.68 14.68 -4.80
CA LYS A 211 10.31 14.32 -5.20
C LYS A 211 10.09 12.81 -5.25
N GLN A 212 11.08 12.06 -5.74
CA GLN A 212 11.04 10.60 -5.76
C GLN A 212 11.07 10.01 -4.35
N TRP A 213 11.94 10.53 -3.47
CA TRP A 213 12.05 10.11 -2.08
C TRP A 213 10.77 10.42 -1.26
N CYS A 214 10.11 11.55 -1.53
CA CYS A 214 8.85 11.96 -0.88
C CYS A 214 7.59 11.27 -1.43
N SER A 215 7.69 10.55 -2.54
CA SER A 215 6.52 9.93 -3.19
C SER A 215 6.07 8.68 -2.44
N ALA A 216 4.78 8.59 -2.13
CA ALA A 216 4.18 7.46 -1.41
C ALA A 216 4.16 6.14 -2.20
N ASN A 217 4.45 6.20 -3.51
CA ASN A 217 4.50 5.04 -4.41
C ASN A 217 5.92 4.56 -4.69
N SER A 218 6.93 5.22 -4.12
CA SER A 218 8.33 4.82 -4.22
C SER A 218 8.68 3.82 -3.13
N ILE A 219 9.56 2.87 -3.43
CA ILE A 219 10.20 2.03 -2.40
C ILE A 219 10.92 2.99 -1.43
N PRO A 220 10.70 2.87 -0.10
CA PRO A 220 11.41 3.68 0.88
C PRO A 220 12.91 3.61 0.60
N SER A 221 13.52 4.76 0.44
CA SER A 221 14.89 4.88 -0.05
C SER A 221 15.67 5.86 0.80
N THR A 222 16.99 5.79 0.71
CA THR A 222 17.88 6.75 1.36
C THR A 222 18.30 7.83 0.38
N LEU A 223 18.15 9.09 0.78
CA LEU A 223 18.58 10.28 0.04
C LEU A 223 19.74 10.94 0.77
N VAL A 224 20.85 11.16 0.08
CA VAL A 224 22.03 11.80 0.63
C VAL A 224 22.14 13.23 0.11
N LEU A 225 22.19 14.19 1.03
CA LEU A 225 22.45 15.60 0.76
C LEU A 225 23.87 15.95 1.21
N THR A 226 24.72 16.37 0.28
CA THR A 226 26.10 16.76 0.58
C THR A 226 26.44 18.16 0.09
N GLY A 227 27.49 18.75 0.67
CA GLY A 227 28.01 20.04 0.25
C GLY A 227 29.03 20.62 1.23
N ARG A 228 29.67 21.73 0.85
CA ARG A 228 30.69 22.41 1.66
C ARG A 228 30.16 22.95 3.01
N PRO A 229 31.01 23.17 4.01
CA PRO A 229 30.61 23.84 5.24
C PRO A 229 29.94 25.19 4.94
N GLY A 230 28.79 25.46 5.56
CA GLY A 230 28.05 26.70 5.33
C GLY A 230 27.23 26.77 4.04
N SER A 231 27.08 25.66 3.30
CA SER A 231 26.23 25.57 2.10
C SER A 231 24.71 25.53 2.37
N GLY A 232 24.27 25.62 3.63
CA GLY A 232 22.84 25.60 3.97
C GLY A 232 22.19 24.21 4.13
N LYS A 233 22.97 23.11 4.27
CA LYS A 233 22.43 21.75 4.52
C LYS A 233 21.40 21.68 5.65
N SER A 234 21.77 22.17 6.83
CA SER A 234 20.86 22.18 7.99
C SER A 234 19.61 23.00 7.73
N SER A 235 19.73 24.11 6.98
CA SER A 235 18.57 24.90 6.56
C SER A 235 17.61 24.08 5.70
N ILE A 236 18.14 23.32 4.73
CA ILE A 236 17.37 22.43 3.87
C ILE A 236 16.71 21.33 4.71
N CYS A 237 17.41 20.73 5.68
CA CYS A 237 16.85 19.71 6.56
C CYS A 237 15.68 20.24 7.40
N GLN A 238 15.80 21.43 7.97
CA GLN A 238 14.75 22.07 8.76
C GLN A 238 13.54 22.44 7.91
N VAL A 239 13.76 23.02 6.73
CA VAL A 239 12.70 23.31 5.76
C VAL A 239 11.99 22.02 5.33
N THR A 240 12.76 20.95 5.06
CA THR A 240 12.21 19.64 4.70
C THR A 240 11.35 19.05 5.81
N GLN A 241 11.84 19.06 7.06
CA GLN A 241 11.08 18.59 8.22
C GLN A 241 9.74 19.33 8.33
N PHE A 242 9.78 20.67 8.27
CA PHE A 242 8.60 21.51 8.36
C PHE A 242 7.58 21.18 7.27
N PHE A 243 8.00 21.07 6.01
CA PHE A 243 7.10 20.75 4.91
C PHE A 243 6.54 19.33 4.99
N LEU A 244 7.35 18.35 5.39
CA LEU A 244 6.84 16.99 5.60
C LEU A 244 5.78 16.97 6.70
N LYS A 245 6.01 17.65 7.83
CA LYS A 245 5.00 17.79 8.89
C LYS A 245 3.77 18.55 8.41
N ALA A 246 3.92 19.63 7.63
CA ALA A 246 2.79 20.39 7.10
C ALA A 246 1.96 19.60 6.08
N TRP A 247 2.61 18.88 5.16
CA TRP A 247 1.94 18.12 4.11
C TRP A 247 1.37 16.79 4.59
N ARG A 248 1.97 16.17 5.62
CA ARG A 248 1.64 14.82 6.08
C ARG A 248 1.16 14.73 7.52
N GLY A 249 1.20 15.81 8.29
CA GLY A 249 0.89 15.79 9.73
C GLY A 249 -0.52 15.31 10.06
N SER A 250 -1.48 15.56 9.17
CA SER A 250 -2.86 15.06 9.29
C SER A 250 -3.02 13.57 8.99
N GLN A 251 -2.01 12.92 8.40
CA GLN A 251 -2.05 11.50 8.05
C GLN A 251 -1.54 10.66 9.22
N ILE A 252 -2.46 9.95 9.90
CA ILE A 252 -2.14 9.17 11.11
C ILE A 252 -1.08 8.06 10.89
N ASP A 253 -0.96 7.57 9.66
CA ASP A 253 -0.04 6.50 9.28
C ASP A 253 1.30 7.03 8.72
N VAL A 254 1.59 8.33 8.89
CA VAL A 254 2.86 8.96 8.51
C VAL A 254 3.52 9.59 9.73
N CYS A 255 4.82 9.36 9.91
CA CYS A 255 5.61 9.98 10.97
C CYS A 255 6.87 10.65 10.40
N VAL A 256 7.31 11.75 11.03
CA VAL A 256 8.49 12.51 10.62
C VAL A 256 9.38 12.74 11.84
N ALA A 257 10.56 12.14 11.85
CA ALA A 257 11.57 12.37 12.88
C ALA A 257 12.77 13.14 12.32
N TYR A 258 13.39 13.95 13.17
CA TYR A 258 14.55 14.77 12.84
C TYR A 258 15.60 14.69 13.94
N VAL A 259 16.83 14.35 13.57
CA VAL A 259 17.96 14.29 14.49
C VAL A 259 19.05 15.21 13.99
N THR A 260 19.50 16.14 14.85
CA THR A 260 20.73 16.88 14.61
C THR A 260 21.89 16.33 15.44
N PHE A 261 23.00 16.05 14.77
CA PHE A 261 24.26 15.64 15.40
C PHE A 261 25.07 16.85 15.93
N GLY A 262 24.64 18.08 15.62
CA GLY A 262 25.22 19.35 16.08
C GLY A 262 25.34 19.50 17.60
N PHE A 263 24.54 18.73 18.36
CA PHE A 263 24.59 18.72 19.82
C PHE A 263 25.91 18.18 20.37
N ALA A 264 26.60 17.27 19.67
CA ALA A 264 27.91 16.73 20.06
C ALA A 264 28.95 17.83 20.25
N ARG A 265 28.81 18.93 19.51
CA ARG A 265 29.71 20.09 19.56
C ARG A 265 29.38 21.07 20.69
N ARG A 266 28.13 21.08 21.18
CA ARG A 266 27.64 21.97 22.25
C ARG A 266 27.89 21.39 23.65
N SER A 267 27.84 20.07 23.80
CA SER A 267 28.18 19.40 25.06
C SER A 267 29.70 19.26 25.20
N ARG A 268 30.32 20.07 26.06
CA ARG A 268 31.75 19.94 26.43
C ARG A 268 32.01 18.56 27.05
N GLY A 269 32.36 17.56 26.23
CA GLY A 269 32.87 16.25 26.67
C GLY A 269 31.91 15.05 26.59
N GLY A 270 30.68 15.21 26.09
CA GLY A 270 29.74 14.09 25.94
C GLY A 270 29.85 13.41 24.57
N LYS A 271 30.30 12.15 24.49
CA LYS A 271 30.15 11.35 23.27
C LYS A 271 28.67 11.04 23.06
N LEU A 272 28.10 11.43 21.92
CA LEU A 272 26.77 10.97 21.52
C LEU A 272 26.82 9.45 21.29
N GLY A 273 26.15 8.69 22.16
CA GLY A 273 26.03 7.23 22.03
C GLY A 273 24.91 6.84 21.06
N GLN A 274 25.05 5.68 20.42
CA GLN A 274 24.04 5.14 19.50
C GLN A 274 22.67 4.99 20.19
N SER A 275 22.67 4.49 21.43
CA SER A 275 21.47 4.32 22.27
C SER A 275 20.70 5.64 22.46
N LEU A 276 21.41 6.74 22.69
CA LEU A 276 20.81 8.05 22.91
C LEU A 276 20.15 8.58 21.63
N VAL A 277 20.82 8.44 20.48
CA VAL A 277 20.27 8.84 19.18
C VAL A 277 19.00 8.05 18.88
N LEU A 278 19.07 6.71 18.99
CA LEU A 278 17.93 5.86 18.68
C LEU A 278 16.76 6.09 19.66
N SER A 279 17.05 6.30 20.95
CA SER A 279 16.03 6.63 21.95
C SER A 279 15.37 7.97 21.69
N ASN A 280 16.11 8.96 21.19
CA ASN A 280 15.54 10.24 20.80
C ASN A 280 14.61 10.10 19.57
N ILE A 281 14.94 9.24 18.60
CA ILE A 281 14.03 8.95 17.49
C ILE A 281 12.74 8.31 18.02
N VAL A 282 12.86 7.33 18.92
CA VAL A 282 11.69 6.69 19.57
C VAL A 282 10.84 7.73 20.31
N GLN A 283 11.47 8.62 21.07
CA GLN A 283 10.78 9.70 21.78
C GLN A 283 9.95 10.58 20.83
N GLN A 284 10.54 11.04 19.73
CA GLN A 284 9.84 11.89 18.76
C GLN A 284 8.60 11.20 18.18
N ILE A 285 8.72 9.91 17.84
CA ILE A 285 7.60 9.13 17.33
C ILE A 285 6.49 9.03 18.38
N LEU A 286 6.83 8.76 19.64
CA LEU A 286 5.83 8.60 20.70
C LEU A 286 5.10 9.91 21.02
N LEU A 287 5.79 11.05 20.90
CA LEU A 287 5.18 12.38 21.04
C LEU A 287 4.25 12.69 19.86
N GLU A 288 4.61 12.33 18.63
CA GLU A 288 3.76 12.56 17.44
C GLU A 288 2.62 11.54 17.31
N ARG A 289 2.83 10.32 17.81
CA ARG A 289 1.94 9.18 17.64
C ARG A 289 1.76 8.45 18.99
N PRO A 290 0.96 9.02 19.90
CA PRO A 290 0.77 8.47 21.25
C PRO A 290 0.26 7.02 21.29
N TYR A 291 -0.46 6.56 20.27
CA TYR A 291 -0.93 5.17 20.19
C TYR A 291 0.22 4.15 20.17
N LEU A 292 1.43 4.55 19.75
CA LEU A 292 2.60 3.66 19.73
C LEU A 292 3.19 3.39 21.12
N MET A 293 2.66 4.05 22.16
CA MET A 293 3.06 3.81 23.55
C MET A 293 2.75 2.38 24.03
N GLU A 294 1.79 1.69 23.40
CA GLU A 294 1.51 0.27 23.68
C GLU A 294 2.75 -0.61 23.50
N HIS A 295 3.57 -0.33 22.47
CA HIS A 295 4.82 -1.07 22.22
C HIS A 295 5.86 -0.84 23.32
N VAL A 296 5.85 0.33 23.96
CA VAL A 296 6.76 0.69 25.05
C VAL A 296 6.32 0.06 26.37
N ALA A 297 5.02 0.04 26.64
CA ALA A 297 4.46 -0.57 27.85
C ALA A 297 4.83 -2.07 27.95
N ALA A 298 4.83 -2.77 26.80
CA ALA A 298 5.23 -4.18 26.72
C ALA A 298 6.69 -4.46 27.15
N LEU A 299 7.57 -3.45 27.11
CA LEU A 299 8.98 -3.57 27.49
C LEU A 299 9.23 -3.22 28.97
N GLY A 300 8.23 -2.74 29.71
CA GLY A 300 8.37 -2.41 31.13
C GLY A 300 9.36 -1.28 31.42
N VAL A 301 9.56 -0.36 30.46
CA VAL A 301 10.51 0.75 30.61
C VAL A 301 10.00 1.77 31.64
N THR A 302 10.82 2.07 32.63
CA THR A 302 10.50 3.03 33.72
C THR A 302 11.14 4.40 33.52
N GLY A 303 12.05 4.55 32.57
CA GLY A 303 12.62 5.82 32.13
C GLY A 303 14.09 5.74 31.71
N GLY A 304 14.62 6.85 31.19
CA GLY A 304 16.00 6.97 30.70
C GLY A 304 16.18 6.49 29.24
N PRO A 305 17.37 6.70 28.63
CA PRO A 305 17.65 6.21 27.28
C PRO A 305 17.53 4.69 27.19
N LEU A 306 16.88 4.21 26.14
CA LEU A 306 16.76 2.80 25.80
C LEU A 306 18.09 2.24 25.29
N SER A 307 18.25 0.92 25.39
CA SER A 307 19.32 0.22 24.68
C SER A 307 19.09 0.30 23.17
N SER A 308 20.17 0.22 22.38
CA SER A 308 20.07 0.21 20.91
C SER A 308 19.14 -0.91 20.41
N THR A 309 19.16 -2.08 21.05
CA THR A 309 18.29 -3.21 20.68
C THR A 309 16.81 -2.91 20.90
N ASN A 310 16.46 -2.33 22.06
CA ASN A 310 15.08 -2.00 22.37
C ASN A 310 14.59 -0.85 21.50
N SER A 311 15.45 0.14 21.21
CA SER A 311 15.09 1.20 20.27
C SER A 311 14.82 0.65 18.87
N ILE A 312 15.68 -0.21 18.34
CA ILE A 312 15.47 -0.80 17.00
C ILE A 312 14.21 -1.68 16.97
N ASP A 313 13.94 -2.47 18.01
CA ASP A 313 12.71 -3.26 18.10
C ASP A 313 11.47 -2.35 18.08
N LEU A 314 11.46 -1.29 18.88
CA LEU A 314 10.35 -0.31 18.90
C LEU A 314 10.20 0.42 17.57
N LEU A 315 11.29 0.86 16.96
CA LEU A 315 11.27 1.50 15.64
C LEU A 315 10.75 0.54 14.57
N SER A 316 11.09 -0.75 14.66
CA SER A 316 10.60 -1.79 13.74
C SER A 316 9.12 -2.10 13.93
N ARG A 317 8.61 -2.05 15.17
CA ARG A 317 7.17 -2.17 15.45
C ARG A 317 6.41 -0.95 14.96
N ALA A 318 6.88 0.25 15.30
CA ALA A 318 6.32 1.50 14.81
C ALA A 318 6.31 1.57 13.27
N ARG A 319 7.39 1.14 12.62
CA ARG A 319 7.48 1.15 11.16
C ARG A 319 6.51 0.16 10.49
N ARG A 320 6.21 -0.97 11.12
CA ARG A 320 5.17 -1.91 10.63
C ARG A 320 3.77 -1.32 10.74
N ASP A 321 3.55 -0.49 11.75
CA ASP A 321 2.26 0.18 11.95
C ASP A 321 2.05 1.38 11.02
N LEU A 322 3.13 2.03 10.60
CA LEU A 322 3.10 3.21 9.74
C LEU A 322 3.15 2.83 8.25
N LYS A 323 2.37 3.54 7.43
CA LYS A 323 2.51 3.47 5.98
C LYS A 323 3.87 4.03 5.55
N GLN A 324 4.29 5.13 6.16
CA GLN A 324 5.52 5.82 5.82
C GLN A 324 6.18 6.45 7.05
N PHE A 325 7.50 6.30 7.14
CA PHE A 325 8.28 6.92 8.20
C PHE A 325 9.48 7.64 7.60
N TYR A 326 9.44 8.98 7.67
CA TYR A 326 10.52 9.85 7.25
C TYR A 326 11.47 10.14 8.41
N LEU A 327 12.76 9.94 8.19
CA LEU A 327 13.80 10.24 9.16
C LEU A 327 14.85 11.14 8.53
N ILE A 328 15.10 12.29 9.14
CA ILE A 328 16.11 13.25 8.70
C ILE A 328 17.28 13.23 9.69
N LEU A 329 18.48 12.96 9.20
CA LEU A 329 19.73 12.94 9.95
C LEU A 329 20.61 14.10 9.49
N ASP A 330 20.69 15.18 10.28
CA ASP A 330 21.47 16.39 9.96
C ASP A 330 22.82 16.41 10.69
N GLY A 331 23.90 16.50 9.91
CA GLY A 331 25.28 16.60 10.42
C GLY A 331 25.90 15.25 10.78
N LEU A 332 25.52 14.16 10.11
CA LEU A 332 26.00 12.80 10.44
C LEU A 332 27.54 12.68 10.49
N ASP A 333 28.25 13.49 9.69
CA ASP A 333 29.71 13.56 9.67
C ASP A 333 30.34 14.06 10.97
N GLU A 334 29.59 14.73 11.84
CA GLU A 334 30.08 15.23 13.13
C GLU A 334 30.33 14.11 14.16
N CYS A 335 29.84 12.89 13.89
CA CYS A 335 29.98 11.73 14.77
C CYS A 335 30.27 10.46 13.96
N GLU A 336 31.41 10.38 13.25
CA GLU A 336 31.66 9.30 12.28
C GLU A 336 31.44 7.87 12.81
N GLY A 337 31.90 7.56 14.03
CA GLY A 337 31.72 6.24 14.65
C GLY A 337 30.25 5.94 14.96
N THR A 338 29.65 6.72 15.85
CA THR A 338 28.23 6.57 16.23
C THR A 338 27.31 6.68 15.02
N GLY A 339 27.57 7.60 14.10
CA GLY A 339 26.75 7.84 12.91
C GLY A 339 26.70 6.64 11.97
N ARG A 340 27.83 5.95 11.78
CA ARG A 340 27.88 4.69 11.02
C ARG A 340 26.99 3.62 11.66
N ASP A 341 27.11 3.43 12.97
CA ASP A 341 26.37 2.40 13.69
C ASP A 341 24.88 2.71 13.76
N VAL A 342 24.50 3.99 13.89
CA VAL A 342 23.10 4.44 13.82
C VAL A 342 22.52 4.16 12.44
N VAL A 343 23.20 4.56 11.35
CA VAL A 343 22.70 4.34 9.99
C VAL A 343 22.57 2.86 9.68
N LYS A 344 23.56 2.03 10.03
CA LYS A 344 23.47 0.57 9.85
C LYS A 344 22.29 -0.04 10.59
N ALA A 345 22.06 0.38 11.84
CA ALA A 345 20.94 -0.11 12.63
C ALA A 345 19.59 0.30 12.02
N LEU A 346 19.46 1.56 11.57
CA LEU A 346 18.24 2.06 10.93
C LEU A 346 17.95 1.40 9.57
N LEU A 347 18.99 1.11 8.77
CA LEU A 347 18.85 0.39 7.50
C LEU A 347 18.47 -1.08 7.69
N SER A 348 18.64 -1.65 8.88
CA SER A 348 18.25 -3.04 9.18
C SER A 348 16.77 -3.21 9.51
N ILE A 349 16.02 -2.10 9.62
CA ILE A 349 14.59 -2.10 9.97
C ILE A 349 13.75 -2.46 8.74
N GLU A 350 12.84 -3.41 8.92
CA GLU A 350 11.86 -3.84 7.92
C GLU A 350 10.43 -3.61 8.42
N PRO A 351 9.51 -3.03 7.61
CA PRO A 351 9.74 -2.46 6.27
C PRO A 351 10.72 -1.27 6.26
N PRO A 352 11.35 -0.93 5.11
CA PRO A 352 12.42 0.07 5.10
C PRO A 352 11.93 1.48 5.45
N LEU A 353 12.79 2.26 6.10
CA LEU A 353 12.58 3.67 6.43
C LEU A 353 12.90 4.58 5.23
N SER A 354 12.24 5.74 5.14
CA SER A 354 12.65 6.79 4.20
C SER A 354 13.62 7.74 4.89
N ILE A 355 14.91 7.56 4.65
CA ILE A 355 15.96 8.28 5.37
C ILE A 355 16.54 9.38 4.49
N MET A 356 16.62 10.60 5.00
CA MET A 356 17.41 11.67 4.40
C MET A 356 18.62 11.94 5.29
N VAL A 357 19.82 11.84 4.73
CA VAL A 357 21.07 12.08 5.45
C VAL A 357 21.75 13.32 4.88
N ALA A 358 22.02 14.30 5.72
CA ALA A 358 22.79 15.49 5.36
C ALA A 358 24.14 15.51 6.07
N GLY A 359 25.20 15.77 5.31
CA GLY A 359 26.54 15.87 5.87
C GLY A 359 27.61 16.22 4.85
N ARG A 360 28.84 16.42 5.33
CA ARG A 360 30.02 16.59 4.46
C ARG A 360 30.41 15.25 3.84
N PRO A 361 31.09 15.23 2.68
CA PRO A 361 31.68 14.01 2.16
C PRO A 361 32.57 13.35 3.23
N SER A 362 32.16 12.18 3.70
CA SER A 362 32.82 11.42 4.78
C SER A 362 32.90 9.94 4.44
N ARG A 363 33.72 9.18 5.18
CA ARG A 363 33.83 7.71 4.98
C ARG A 363 32.51 7.01 5.21
N THR A 364 31.74 7.44 6.21
CA THR A 364 30.43 6.86 6.51
C THR A 364 29.46 7.00 5.34
N LEU A 365 29.41 8.19 4.72
CA LEU A 365 28.56 8.47 3.56
C LEU A 365 29.03 7.72 2.30
N SER A 366 30.34 7.70 2.06
CA SER A 366 30.92 7.06 0.87
C SER A 366 30.96 5.53 0.93
N GLU A 367 31.06 4.91 2.10
CA GLU A 367 31.09 3.45 2.24
C GLU A 367 29.70 2.84 2.47
N THR A 368 28.87 3.47 3.31
CA THR A 368 27.58 2.89 3.75
C THR A 368 26.43 3.24 2.83
N LEU A 369 26.49 4.41 2.16
CA LEU A 369 25.38 4.96 1.36
C LEU A 369 25.78 5.17 -0.12
N LYS A 370 26.75 4.39 -0.61
CA LYS A 370 27.31 4.52 -1.98
C LYS A 370 26.28 4.33 -3.10
N ASP A 371 25.30 3.46 -2.89
CA ASP A 371 24.29 3.09 -3.90
C ASP A 371 23.01 3.95 -3.76
N CYS A 372 23.02 4.94 -2.87
CA CYS A 372 21.88 5.80 -2.58
C CYS A 372 21.86 7.03 -3.50
N ALA A 373 20.68 7.64 -3.65
CA ALA A 373 20.55 8.87 -4.42
C ALA A 373 21.34 10.00 -3.75
N LEU A 374 22.29 10.59 -4.47
CA LEU A 374 23.13 11.69 -4.00
C LEU A 374 22.68 13.02 -4.61
N VAL A 375 22.58 14.05 -3.78
CA VAL A 375 22.35 15.44 -4.18
C VAL A 375 23.46 16.29 -3.59
N CYS A 376 24.28 16.86 -4.45
CA CYS A 376 25.33 17.79 -4.07
C CYS A 376 24.80 19.23 -4.21
N ILE A 377 24.82 20.00 -3.12
CA ILE A 377 24.41 21.41 -3.13
C ILE A 377 25.33 22.22 -4.05
N ASP A 378 26.62 21.89 -4.04
CA ASP A 378 27.63 22.60 -4.82
C ASP A 378 27.41 22.44 -6.34
N ASP A 379 26.78 21.34 -6.77
CA ASP A 379 26.45 21.09 -8.18
C ASP A 379 25.11 21.70 -8.60
N ALA A 380 24.19 21.89 -7.64
CA ALA A 380 22.81 22.26 -7.90
C ALA A 380 22.58 23.77 -7.85
N VAL A 381 23.37 24.52 -7.08
CA VAL A 381 23.20 25.97 -6.99
C VAL A 381 23.97 26.65 -8.12
N ALA A 382 23.31 26.81 -9.27
CA ALA A 382 23.76 27.79 -10.24
C ALA A 382 23.79 29.17 -9.55
N LEU A 383 24.88 29.94 -9.76
CA LEU A 383 25.09 31.31 -9.27
C LEU A 383 23.83 32.23 -9.30
N ARG A 384 22.92 31.95 -10.24
CA ARG A 384 21.64 32.62 -10.51
C ARG A 384 20.72 32.67 -9.29
N HIS A 385 20.53 31.56 -8.57
CA HIS A 385 19.62 31.53 -7.41
C HIS A 385 20.20 32.19 -6.16
N HIS A 386 21.53 32.15 -5.98
CA HIS A 386 22.17 32.95 -4.94
C HIS A 386 21.98 34.45 -5.19
N LEU A 387 22.14 34.88 -6.45
CA LEU A 387 21.91 36.26 -6.88
C LEU A 387 20.48 36.74 -6.57
N GLU A 388 19.46 35.99 -6.97
CA GLU A 388 18.04 36.32 -6.71
C GLU A 388 17.74 36.37 -5.21
N THR A 389 18.24 35.39 -4.44
CA THR A 389 18.03 35.35 -2.97
C THR A 389 18.67 36.56 -2.28
N ILE A 390 19.87 36.98 -2.73
CA ILE A 390 20.54 38.14 -2.15
C ILE A 390 19.87 39.44 -2.58
N GLN A 391 19.44 39.56 -3.83
CA GLN A 391 18.65 40.72 -4.28
C GLN A 391 17.42 40.89 -3.39
N GLN A 392 16.67 39.80 -3.16
CA GLN A 392 15.51 39.81 -2.30
C GLN A 392 15.86 40.14 -0.84
N MET A 393 16.96 39.59 -0.29
CA MET A 393 17.42 39.94 1.06
C MET A 393 17.88 41.40 1.20
N LEU A 394 18.48 41.98 0.16
CA LEU A 394 18.91 43.39 0.14
C LEU A 394 17.72 44.34 -0.03
N GLU A 395 16.70 43.93 -0.78
CA GLU A 395 15.43 44.65 -0.94
C GLU A 395 14.58 44.62 0.34
N ASP A 396 14.52 43.47 1.01
CA ASP A 396 13.76 43.27 2.25
C ASP A 396 14.42 43.92 3.48
N ASP A 397 15.71 44.29 3.42
CA ASP A 397 16.39 45.02 4.50
C ASP A 397 16.26 46.54 4.29
N PRO A 398 15.35 47.23 5.03
CA PRO A 398 15.09 48.65 4.83
C PRO A 398 16.30 49.55 5.07
N ARG A 399 17.31 49.07 5.81
CA ARG A 399 18.55 49.80 6.10
C ARG A 399 19.48 49.85 4.89
N ILE A 400 19.46 48.80 4.07
CA ILE A 400 20.30 48.68 2.88
C ILE A 400 19.55 49.27 1.68
N ALA A 401 18.25 48.98 1.55
CA ALA A 401 17.39 49.50 0.48
C ALA A 401 17.40 51.04 0.43
N GLY A 402 17.37 51.70 1.59
CA GLY A 402 17.45 53.17 1.68
C GLY A 402 18.82 53.78 1.37
N TYR A 403 19.90 52.98 1.33
CA TYR A 403 21.26 53.44 0.98
C TYR A 403 21.59 53.21 -0.50
N LEU A 404 20.92 52.25 -1.14
CA LEU A 404 21.08 51.91 -2.56
C LEU A 404 20.03 52.60 -3.45
N ASP A 405 19.37 53.64 -2.92
CA ASP A 405 18.33 54.46 -3.59
C ASP A 405 17.18 53.63 -4.20
N HIS A 406 16.92 52.43 -3.68
CA HIS A 406 15.95 51.47 -4.23
C HIS A 406 16.15 51.14 -5.73
N GLU A 407 17.33 51.42 -6.28
CA GLU A 407 17.57 51.25 -7.72
C GLU A 407 17.93 49.78 -8.01
N PRO A 408 17.13 49.04 -8.80
CA PRO A 408 17.30 47.59 -8.98
C PRO A 408 18.67 47.20 -9.55
N GLU A 409 19.26 48.06 -10.38
CA GLU A 409 20.60 47.84 -10.95
C GLU A 409 21.71 47.90 -9.89
N ASN A 410 21.60 48.76 -8.89
CA ASN A 410 22.61 48.88 -7.84
C ASN A 410 22.52 47.71 -6.86
N ILE A 411 21.29 47.28 -6.54
CA ILE A 411 21.03 46.07 -5.74
C ILE A 411 21.60 44.84 -6.47
N ALA A 412 21.37 44.72 -7.78
CA ALA A 412 21.92 43.62 -8.58
C ALA A 412 23.46 43.61 -8.63
N LYS A 413 24.10 44.77 -8.76
CA LYS A 413 25.57 44.89 -8.73
C LYS A 413 26.14 44.49 -7.37
N VAL A 414 25.56 44.99 -6.27
CA VAL A 414 25.99 44.64 -4.91
C VAL A 414 25.77 43.16 -4.62
N ALA A 415 24.62 42.60 -5.02
CA ALA A 415 24.35 41.18 -4.90
C ALA A 415 25.41 40.35 -5.64
N LYS A 416 25.78 40.74 -6.86
CA LYS A 416 26.82 40.06 -7.66
C LYS A 416 28.18 40.07 -6.98
N VAL A 417 28.61 41.22 -6.45
CA VAL A 417 29.89 41.35 -5.73
C VAL A 417 29.88 40.50 -4.45
N ILE A 418 28.78 40.47 -3.71
CA ILE A 418 28.64 39.65 -2.50
C ILE A 418 28.69 38.15 -2.84
N VAL A 419 28.09 37.71 -3.96
CA VAL A 419 28.21 36.32 -4.45
C VAL A 419 29.65 35.98 -4.84
N GLU A 420 30.32 36.86 -5.58
CA GLU A 420 31.69 36.65 -6.04
C GLU A 420 32.68 36.62 -4.86
N GLN A 421 32.52 37.49 -3.85
CA GLN A 421 33.40 37.54 -2.68
C GLN A 421 33.14 36.43 -1.65
N SER A 422 31.93 35.86 -1.64
CA SER A 422 31.57 34.75 -0.75
C SER A 422 31.87 33.38 -1.33
N ASP A 423 32.40 33.30 -2.56
CA ASP A 423 32.58 32.06 -3.34
C ASP A 423 31.28 31.22 -3.42
N GLY A 424 30.12 31.90 -3.39
CA GLY A 424 28.80 31.26 -3.38
C GLY A 424 28.41 30.56 -2.07
N LEU A 425 29.12 30.77 -0.95
CA LEU A 425 28.82 30.12 0.34
C LEU A 425 27.72 30.87 1.11
N TYR A 426 26.56 30.23 1.30
CA TYR A 426 25.38 30.83 1.97
C TYR A 426 25.65 31.42 3.37
N VAL A 427 26.52 30.80 4.16
CA VAL A 427 26.89 31.36 5.48
C VAL A 427 27.70 32.66 5.37
N LEU A 428 28.61 32.75 4.41
CA LEU A 428 29.37 33.97 4.15
C LEU A 428 28.46 35.03 3.55
N LEU A 429 27.54 34.65 2.65
CA LEU A 429 26.54 35.54 2.09
C LEU A 429 25.70 36.27 3.16
N ARG A 430 25.19 35.52 4.15
CA ARG A 430 24.42 36.10 5.25
C ARG A 430 25.29 36.96 6.18
N ALA A 431 26.53 36.55 6.43
CA ALA A 431 27.48 37.33 7.21
C ALA A 431 27.82 38.66 6.53
N PHE A 432 28.16 38.64 5.24
CA PHE A 432 28.45 39.83 4.44
C PHE A 432 27.24 40.78 4.36
N SER A 433 26.03 40.27 4.15
CA SER A 433 24.82 41.11 4.16
C SER A 433 24.61 41.80 5.51
N CYS A 434 24.78 41.07 6.62
CA CYS A 434 24.69 41.62 7.98
C CYS A 434 25.82 42.60 8.30
N ASP A 435 27.04 42.35 7.86
CA ASP A 435 28.18 43.23 8.06
C ASP A 435 28.10 44.49 7.18
N LEU A 436 27.54 44.38 5.97
CA LEU A 436 27.21 45.53 5.11
C LEU A 436 26.18 46.43 5.79
N ALA A 437 25.10 45.85 6.34
CA ALA A 437 24.12 46.59 7.13
C ALA A 437 24.75 47.29 8.36
N ARG A 438 25.77 46.67 8.99
CA ARG A 438 26.49 47.26 10.13
C ARG A 438 27.47 48.36 9.72
N LEU A 439 28.17 48.20 8.60
CA LEU A 439 29.10 49.20 8.06
C LEU A 439 28.38 50.48 7.63
N ILE A 440 27.18 50.36 7.07
CA ILE A 440 26.32 51.51 6.72
C ILE A 440 25.86 52.28 7.97
N LEU A 441 25.77 51.61 9.13
CA LEU A 441 25.38 52.20 10.41
C LEU A 441 26.55 52.80 11.22
N MET A 442 27.80 52.66 10.78
CA MET A 442 28.92 53.32 11.44
C MET A 442 28.90 54.82 11.11
N PRO A 443 28.81 55.72 12.10
CA PRO A 443 28.88 57.15 11.83
C PRO A 443 30.22 57.45 11.16
N LYS A 444 30.19 58.12 10.00
CA LYS A 444 31.41 58.71 9.42
C LYS A 444 32.02 59.62 10.50
N HIS A 445 33.12 59.19 11.11
CA HIS A 445 33.95 60.10 11.87
C HIS A 445 34.35 61.24 10.94
N PRO A 446 34.12 62.51 11.31
CA PRO A 446 34.69 63.61 10.57
C PRO A 446 36.20 63.51 10.71
N SER A 447 36.87 63.29 9.58
CA SER A 447 38.32 63.38 9.46
C SER A 447 38.75 64.84 9.64
N LEU A 448 39.52 65.07 10.72
CA LEU A 448 40.39 66.20 11.07
C LEU A 448 39.80 67.62 11.05
#